data_AF-A0AAW2I2Q3-F1
#
_entry.id   AF-A0AAW2I2Q3-F1
#
_cell.length_a   1.000
_cell.length_b   1.000
_cell.length_c   1.000
_cell.angle_alpha   90.00
_cell.angle_beta   90.00
_cell.angle_gamma   90.00
#
_symmetry.space_group_name_H-M   'P 1'
#
loop_
_entity.id
_entity.type
_entity.pdbx_description
1 polymer ?
#
loop_
_entity_poly.entity_id
_entity_poly.type
_entity_poly.pdbx_seq_one_letter_code
_entity_poly.pdbx_strand_id
1 'polypeptide(L)' 'MDMMISNLQQQRRITEQLRREAAIKRIAVSQAVQDMIKFILEHQRDDCLIVGFSSQKANPFREKSSCNLL' A
#
# COMPACT_ATOMS: atom_id res chain seq x y z
N MET A 1 -28.45 0.44 35.77
CA MET A 1 -29.22 -0.18 34.66
C MET A 1 -28.76 0.38 33.31
N ASP A 2 -28.60 1.70 33.18
CA ASP A 2 -28.13 2.37 31.95
C ASP A 2 -26.76 1.91 31.44
N MET A 3 -25.81 1.64 32.33
CA MET A 3 -24.48 1.15 31.97
C MET A 3 -24.50 -0.26 31.34
N MET A 4 -25.46 -1.11 31.72
CA MET A 4 -25.65 -2.43 31.10
C MET A 4 -26.30 -2.30 29.72
N ILE A 5 -27.21 -1.34 29.54
CA ILE A 5 -27.86 -1.07 28.25
C ILE A 5 -26.85 -0.51 27.24
N SER A 6 -25.96 0.40 27.67
CA SER A 6 -24.89 0.94 26.82
C SER A 6 -23.90 -0.13 26.36
N ASN A 7 -23.45 -1.00 27.27
CA ASN A 7 -22.59 -2.14 26.92
C ASN A 7 -23.25 -3.09 25.93
N LEU A 8 -24.53 -3.40 26.14
CA LEU A 8 -25.28 -4.28 25.25
C LEU A 8 -25.44 -3.68 23.84
N GLN A 9 -25.69 -2.37 23.74
CA GLN A 9 -25.73 -1.68 22.45
C GLN A 9 -24.37 -1.70 21.74
N GLN A 10 -23.27 -1.49 22.47
CA GLN A 10 -21.92 -1.59 21.92
C GLN A 10 -21.64 -3.00 21.38
N GLN A 11 -21.97 -4.04 22.13
CA GLN A 11 -21.78 -5.43 21.70
C GLN A 11 -22.60 -5.78 20.45
N ARG A 12 -23.82 -5.24 20.33
CA ARG A 12 -24.62 -5.39 19.10
C ARG A 12 -23.93 -4.76 17.90
N ARG A 13 -23.40 -3.54 18.03
CA ARG A 13 -22.65 -2.86 16.96
C ARG A 13 -21.41 -3.65 16.54
N ILE A 14 -20.65 -4.18 17.51
CA ILE A 14 -19.47 -5.02 17.22
C ILE A 14 -19.90 -6.29 16.47
N THR A 15 -20.97 -6.94 16.92
CA THR A 15 -21.49 -8.15 16.27
C THR A 15 -21.92 -7.87 14.83
N GLU A 16 -22.60 -6.75 14.58
CA GLU A 16 -22.98 -6.32 13.24
C GLU A 16 -21.76 -6.05 12.35
N GLN A 17 -20.72 -5.40 12.90
CA GLN A 17 -19.46 -5.16 12.19
C GLN A 17 -18.77 -6.47 11.81
N LEU A 18 -18.63 -7.40 12.76
CA LEU A 18 -17.99 -8.70 12.52
C LEU A 18 -18.75 -9.54 11.49
N ARG A 19 -20.09 -9.47 11.48
CA ARG A 19 -20.90 -10.13 10.45
C ARG A 19 -20.62 -9.57 9.05
N ARG A 20 -20.45 -8.25 8.92
CA ARG A 20 -20.09 -7.61 7.65
C ARG A 20 -18.69 -8.05 7.19
N GLU A 21 -17.71 -8.05 8.09
CA GLU A 21 -16.33 -8.46 7.79
C GLU A 21 -16.25 -9.95 7.41
N ALA A 22 -17.00 -10.81 8.10
CA ALA A 22 -17.06 -12.23 7.80
C ALA A 22 -17.70 -12.52 6.42
N ALA A 23 -18.59 -11.65 5.94
CA ALA A 23 -19.23 -11.78 4.64
C ALA A 23 -18.34 -11.35 3.46
N ILE A 24 -17.15 -10.79 3.72
CA ILE A 24 -16.21 -10.41 2.67
C ILE A 24 -15.67 -11.66 1.98
N LYS A 25 -15.89 -11.75 0.66
CA LYS A 25 -15.32 -12.83 -0.16
C LYS A 25 -13.81 -12.65 -0.28
N ARG A 26 -13.06 -13.63 0.21
CA ARG A 26 -11.60 -13.67 0.10
C ARG A 26 -11.18 -14.41 -1.16
N ILE A 27 -10.04 -14.01 -1.72
CA ILE A 27 -9.35 -14.77 -2.76
C ILE A 27 -8.29 -15.69 -2.13
N ALA A 28 -7.82 -16.68 -2.88
CA ALA A 28 -6.72 -17.53 -2.45
C ALA A 28 -5.44 -16.70 -2.29
N VAL A 29 -4.67 -16.99 -1.25
CA VAL A 29 -3.39 -16.29 -0.99
C VAL A 29 -2.43 -16.47 -2.17
N SER A 30 -2.40 -17.65 -2.79
CA SER A 30 -1.61 -17.91 -3.99
C SER A 30 -1.96 -16.99 -5.15
N GLN A 31 -3.26 -16.72 -5.37
CA GLN A 31 -3.70 -15.78 -6.41
C GLN A 31 -3.26 -14.35 -6.09
N ALA A 32 -3.49 -13.90 -4.85
CA ALA A 32 -3.08 -12.56 -4.43
C ALA A 32 -1.57 -12.33 -4.63
N VAL A 33 -0.75 -13.33 -4.29
CA VAL A 33 0.71 -13.28 -4.48
C VAL A 33 1.08 -13.22 -5.97
N GLN A 34 0.41 -13.99 -6.82
CA GLN A 34 0.64 -13.93 -8.27
C GLN A 34 0.30 -12.56 -8.85
N ASP A 35 -0.82 -11.96 -8.41
CA ASP A 35 -1.23 -10.63 -8.84
C ASP A 35 -0.20 -9.56 -8.40
N MET A 36 0.30 -9.66 -7.17
CA MET A 36 1.38 -8.79 -6.68
C MET A 36 2.66 -8.94 -7.50
N ILE A 37 3.11 -10.17 -7.76
CA ILE A 37 4.31 -10.44 -8.57
C ILE A 37 4.14 -9.85 -9.97
N LYS A 38 2.98 -10.08 -10.60
CA LYS A 38 2.68 -9.55 -11.92
C LYS A 38 2.78 -8.03 -11.94
N PHE A 39 2.14 -7.36 -10.98
CA PHE A 39 2.19 -5.90 -10.87
C PHE A 39 3.63 -5.38 -10.73
N ILE A 40 4.42 -6.00 -9.86
CA ILE A 40 5.83 -5.63 -9.67
C ILE A 40 6.62 -5.82 -10.98
N LEU A 41 6.47 -6.96 -11.66
CA LEU A 41 7.20 -7.24 -12.89
C LEU A 41 6.86 -6.28 -14.03
N GLU A 42 5.61 -5.82 -14.09
CA GLU A 42 5.14 -4.84 -15.07
C GLU A 42 5.73 -3.44 -14.83
N HIS A 43 5.92 -3.03 -13.57
CA HIS A 43 6.29 -1.65 -13.22
C HIS A 43 7.75 -1.47 -12.78
N GLN A 44 8.47 -2.55 -12.44
CA GLN A 44 9.85 -2.49 -11.93
C GLN A 44 10.83 -1.76 -12.87
N ARG A 45 10.55 -1.74 -14.18
CA ARG A 45 11.42 -1.07 -15.17
C ARG A 45 11.30 0.44 -15.14
N ASP A 46 10.17 0.95 -14.65
CA ASP A 46 9.92 2.38 -14.52
C ASP A 46 10.32 2.89 -13.12
N ASP A 47 10.59 1.97 -12.19
CA ASP A 47 11.07 2.28 -10.86
C ASP A 47 12.55 2.70 -10.89
N CYS A 48 12.77 4.01 -10.85
CA CYS A 48 14.10 4.62 -10.84
C CYS A 48 14.95 4.23 -9.62
N LEU A 49 14.36 3.71 -8.53
CA LEU A 49 15.11 3.21 -7.38
C LEU A 49 15.64 1.80 -7.60
N ILE A 50 15.02 1.03 -8.50
CA ILE A 50 15.46 -0.32 -8.87
C ILE A 50 16.43 -0.27 -10.05
N VAL A 51 16.04 0.38 -11.15
CA VAL A 51 16.84 0.39 -12.39
C VAL A 51 17.82 1.56 -12.48
N GLY A 52 17.69 2.55 -11.60
CA GLY A 52 18.42 3.81 -11.71
C GLY A 52 17.80 4.76 -12.74
N PHE A 53 18.24 6.02 -12.71
CA PHE A 53 17.83 6.99 -13.71
C PHE A 53 18.56 6.75 -15.04
N SER A 54 17.86 6.90 -16.17
CA SER A 54 18.44 6.77 -17.52
C SER A 54 19.57 7.75 -17.82
N SER A 55 19.62 8.86 -17.09
CA SER A 55 20.73 9.82 -17.12
C SER A 55 20.79 10.53 -15.78
N GLN A 56 21.99 10.99 -15.41
CA GLN A 56 22.18 11.85 -14.24
C GLN A 56 21.27 13.10 -14.30
N LYS A 57 20.98 13.63 -15.50
CA LYS A 57 20.08 14.78 -15.66
C LYS A 57 18.60 14.46 -15.40
N ALA A 58 18.20 13.20 -15.47
CA ALA A 58 16.83 12.76 -15.20
C ALA A 58 16.56 12.61 -13.69
N ASN A 59 17.61 12.52 -12.86
CA ASN A 59 17.48 12.52 -11.42
C ASN A 59 17.25 13.96 -10.91
N PRO A 60 16.08 14.30 -10.33
CA PRO A 60 15.81 15.63 -9.79
C PRO A 60 16.74 16.02 -8.63
N PHE A 61 17.31 15.03 -7.95
CA PHE A 61 18.21 15.20 -6.81
C PHE A 61 19.69 15.10 -7.19
N ARG A 62 20.02 15.14 -8.49
CA ARG A 62 21.42 15.12 -8.93
C ARG A 62 22.15 16.38 -8.43
N GLU A 63 23.36 16.19 -7.93
CA GLU A 63 24.26 17.32 -7.68
C GLU A 63 24.45 18.14 -8.97
N LYS A 64 24.24 19.45 -8.85
CA LYS A 64 24.57 20.38 -9.93
C LYS A 64 26.08 20.48 -9.99
N SER A 65 26.66 20.31 -11.18
CA SER A 65 28.08 20.56 -11.39
C SER A 65 28.37 22.02 -11.05
N SER A 66 29.07 22.28 -9.94
CA SER A 66 29.57 23.61 -9.60
C SER A 66 30.66 23.96 -10.60
N CYS A 67 30.32 24.68 -11.66
CA CYS A 67 31.34 25.37 -12.44
C CYS A 67 31.75 26.61 -11.64
N ASN A 68 32.74 26.44 -10.76
CA ASN A 68 33.50 27.57 -10.26
C ASN A 68 34.45 27.96 -11.38
N LEU A 69 34.03 28.92 -12.22
CA LEU A 69 34.95 29.66 -13.06
C LEU A 69 35.82 30.52 -12.13
N LEU A 70 37.13 30.22 -12.12
CA LEU A 70 38.17 31.03 -11.47
C LEU A 70 38.34 32.37 -12.19
#